data_AF-A0A8X6KBF6-F1
#
_entry.id   AF-A0A8X6KBF6-F1
#
_cell.length_a   1.000
_cell.length_b   1.000
_cell.length_c   1.000
_cell.angle_alpha   90.00
_cell.angle_beta   90.00
_cell.angle_gamma   90.00
#
_symmetry.space_group_name_H-M   'P 1'
#
loop_
_entity.id
_entity.type
_entity.pdbx_description
1 polymer ?
#
loop_
_entity_poly.entity_id
_entity_poly.type
_entity_poly.pdbx_seq_one_letter_code
_entity_poly.pdbx_strand_id
1 'polypeptide(L)'
;MAFLTKGKKEDLRKLAWEMGLSVGEDLRILDIKHLIVNSEKYEEASIKNLFTNIIEERLEKIKNDEQAAEQERKKAEQAEEEERKKAEQAADLERRKAEMDFELQKLKLQLEAKMSGVPQIKKTVNSKENSSKPYAPKRNSYDSRFDKTNQAGPTSSFNRGDKLKTDDRSDRPSVSCYGCGKPGVTKPRCPNCKPAVNKDSATFGNIQFAFMLFNSKSKCGAEVSCKWHMGHCMRR
;
A
#
# COMPACT_ATOMS: atom_id res chain seq x y z
N MET A 1 -35.03 -20.76 -34.55
CA MET A 1 -34.46 -21.49 -33.38
C MET A 1 -32.97 -21.18 -33.10
N ALA A 2 -32.07 -21.15 -34.10
CA ALA A 2 -30.62 -21.08 -33.86
C ALA A 2 -30.14 -19.85 -33.06
N PHE A 3 -30.83 -18.72 -33.12
CA PHE A 3 -30.44 -17.53 -32.37
C PHE A 3 -30.61 -17.65 -30.85
N LEU A 4 -31.54 -18.50 -30.38
CA LEU A 4 -31.79 -18.74 -28.95
C LEU A 4 -30.65 -19.52 -28.26
N THR A 5 -29.63 -19.98 -28.99
CA THR A 5 -28.43 -20.61 -28.41
C THR A 5 -27.38 -19.60 -27.97
N LYS A 6 -27.46 -18.34 -28.42
CA LYS A 6 -26.45 -17.31 -28.14
C LYS A 6 -26.48 -16.78 -26.69
N GLY A 7 -27.64 -16.83 -26.04
CA GLY A 7 -27.83 -16.32 -24.67
C GLY A 7 -27.75 -17.40 -23.59
N LYS A 8 -27.60 -16.95 -22.34
CA LYS A 8 -27.66 -17.78 -21.14
C LYS A 8 -29.12 -18.09 -20.76
N LYS A 9 -29.31 -19.03 -19.82
CA LYS A 9 -30.63 -19.39 -19.27
C LYS A 9 -31.40 -18.17 -18.74
N GLU A 10 -30.70 -17.24 -18.09
CA GLU A 10 -31.28 -15.99 -17.58
C GLU A 10 -31.84 -15.11 -18.71
N ASP A 11 -31.11 -14.97 -19.81
CA ASP A 11 -31.53 -14.17 -20.96
C ASP A 11 -32.80 -14.75 -21.58
N LEU A 12 -32.89 -16.08 -21.69
CA LEU A 12 -34.07 -16.78 -22.19
C LEU A 12 -35.27 -16.65 -21.24
N ARG A 13 -35.04 -16.65 -19.93
CA ARG A 13 -36.07 -16.44 -18.91
C ARG A 13 -36.62 -15.01 -18.97
N LYS A 14 -35.76 -14.01 -19.13
CA LYS A 14 -36.16 -12.61 -19.34
C LYS A 14 -36.99 -12.46 -20.61
N LEU A 15 -36.53 -13.05 -21.71
CA LEU A 15 -37.26 -13.06 -22.98
C LEU A 15 -38.66 -13.64 -22.82
N ALA A 16 -38.78 -14.79 -22.15
CA ALA A 16 -40.07 -15.41 -21.89
C ALA A 16 -40.97 -14.52 -21.03
N TRP A 17 -40.42 -13.84 -20.02
CA TRP A 17 -41.16 -12.90 -19.19
C TRP A 17 -41.68 -11.68 -19.99
N GLU A 18 -40.88 -11.12 -20.88
CA GLU A 18 -41.29 -10.03 -21.77
C GLU A 18 -42.40 -10.44 -22.76
N MET A 19 -42.43 -11.72 -23.14
CA MET A 19 -43.53 -12.29 -23.93
C MET A 19 -44.80 -12.56 -23.09
N GLY A 20 -44.72 -12.40 -21.77
CA GLY A 20 -45.80 -12.71 -20.82
C GLY A 20 -45.91 -14.19 -20.47
N LEU A 21 -44.87 -14.98 -20.71
CA LEU A 21 -44.81 -16.40 -20.33
C LEU A 21 -44.19 -16.51 -18.92
N SER A 22 -44.83 -17.31 -18.06
CA SER A 22 -44.28 -17.61 -16.73
C SER A 22 -43.26 -18.74 -16.83
N VAL A 23 -42.00 -18.45 -16.51
CA VAL A 23 -40.90 -19.40 -16.52
C VAL A 23 -40.29 -19.53 -15.14
N GLY A 24 -40.47 -20.70 -14.53
CA GLY A 24 -39.85 -21.08 -13.26
C GLY A 24 -38.32 -21.22 -13.35
N GLU A 25 -37.66 -21.07 -12.21
CA GLU A 25 -36.18 -21.11 -12.08
C GLU A 25 -35.58 -22.45 -12.47
N ASP A 26 -36.33 -23.53 -12.27
CA ASP A 26 -35.83 -24.90 -12.43
C ASP A 26 -36.00 -25.43 -13.86
N LEU A 27 -36.73 -24.72 -14.73
CA LEU A 27 -36.98 -25.17 -16.10
C LEU A 27 -35.67 -25.32 -16.88
N ARG A 28 -35.57 -26.39 -17.66
CA ARG A 28 -34.37 -26.62 -18.47
C ARG A 28 -34.35 -25.64 -19.64
N ILE A 29 -33.16 -25.31 -20.12
CA ILE A 29 -32.98 -24.38 -21.25
C ILE A 29 -33.80 -24.82 -22.48
N LEU A 30 -33.87 -26.13 -22.74
CA LEU A 30 -34.65 -26.68 -23.84
C LEU A 30 -36.14 -26.44 -23.65
N ASP A 31 -36.68 -26.70 -22.46
CA ASP A 31 -38.10 -26.52 -22.16
C ASP A 31 -38.52 -25.05 -22.32
N ILE A 32 -37.65 -24.10 -21.92
CA ILE A 32 -37.86 -22.65 -22.11
C ILE A 32 -37.87 -22.29 -23.61
N LYS A 33 -36.94 -22.83 -24.40
CA LYS A 33 -36.90 -22.59 -25.85
C LYS A 33 -38.17 -23.10 -26.53
N HIS A 34 -38.66 -24.27 -26.13
CA HIS A 34 -39.90 -24.83 -26.65
C HIS A 34 -41.11 -23.98 -26.27
N LEU A 35 -41.19 -23.49 -25.03
CA LEU A 35 -42.26 -22.58 -24.61
C LEU A 35 -42.32 -21.29 -25.44
N ILE A 36 -41.16 -20.71 -25.74
CA ILE A 36 -41.07 -19.49 -26.56
C ILE A 36 -41.57 -19.75 -27.98
N VAL A 37 -41.10 -20.83 -28.62
CA VAL A 37 -41.46 -21.10 -30.03
C VAL A 37 -42.88 -21.61 -30.19
N ASN A 38 -43.41 -22.32 -29.20
CA ASN A 38 -44.79 -22.80 -29.24
C ASN A 38 -45.82 -21.72 -28.87
N SER A 39 -45.38 -20.51 -28.51
CA SER A 39 -46.29 -19.42 -28.13
C SER A 39 -46.93 -18.79 -29.37
N GLU A 40 -48.21 -18.42 -29.25
CA GLU A 40 -48.97 -17.74 -30.33
C GLU A 40 -48.38 -16.38 -30.70
N LYS A 41 -47.61 -15.78 -29.78
CA LYS A 41 -46.93 -14.49 -29.96
C LYS A 41 -45.54 -14.63 -30.57
N TYR A 42 -45.18 -15.81 -31.09
CA TYR A 42 -43.87 -16.04 -31.68
C TYR A 42 -43.75 -15.38 -33.06
N GLU A 43 -43.05 -14.26 -33.10
CA GLU A 43 -42.59 -13.64 -34.35
C GLU A 43 -41.06 -13.60 -34.39
N GLU A 44 -40.45 -14.34 -35.33
CA GLU A 44 -39.02 -14.61 -35.30
C GLU A 44 -38.15 -13.34 -35.38
N ALA A 45 -38.54 -12.34 -36.17
CA ALA A 45 -37.79 -11.07 -36.29
C ALA A 45 -37.87 -10.26 -34.99
N SER A 46 -39.07 -10.10 -34.44
CA SER A 46 -39.33 -9.37 -33.20
C SER A 46 -38.60 -10.01 -32.01
N ILE A 47 -38.64 -11.34 -31.89
CA ILE A 47 -37.98 -12.07 -30.81
C ILE A 47 -36.46 -12.05 -30.95
N LYS A 48 -35.93 -12.11 -32.19
CA LYS A 48 -34.49 -11.95 -32.42
C LYS A 48 -33.99 -10.60 -31.93
N ASN A 49 -34.69 -9.52 -32.27
CA ASN A 49 -34.31 -8.17 -31.88
C ASN A 49 -34.39 -8.01 -30.36
N LEU A 50 -35.49 -8.45 -29.76
CA LEU A 50 -35.70 -8.42 -28.31
C LEU A 50 -34.61 -9.20 -27.57
N PHE A 51 -34.30 -10.43 -28.01
CA PHE A 51 -33.28 -11.26 -27.40
C PHE A 51 -31.87 -10.70 -27.57
N THR A 52 -31.58 -10.06 -28.71
CA THR A 52 -30.28 -9.41 -28.95
C THR A 52 -30.11 -8.24 -27.99
N ASN A 53 -31.13 -7.40 -27.81
CA ASN A 53 -31.11 -6.30 -26.85
C ASN A 53 -30.90 -6.78 -25.41
N ILE A 54 -31.55 -7.86 -24.98
CA ILE A 54 -31.36 -8.45 -23.64
C ILE A 54 -29.89 -8.90 -23.44
N ILE A 55 -29.31 -9.55 -24.46
CA ILE A 55 -27.91 -10.00 -24.42
C ILE A 55 -26.98 -8.79 -24.36
N GLU A 56 -27.21 -7.78 -25.20
CA GLU A 56 -26.42 -6.56 -25.26
C GLU A 56 -26.48 -5.81 -23.93
N GLU A 57 -27.67 -5.59 -23.36
CA GLU A 57 -27.84 -4.92 -22.07
C GLU A 57 -27.03 -5.62 -20.96
N ARG A 58 -27.03 -6.96 -20.94
CA ARG A 58 -26.23 -7.71 -19.96
C ARG A 58 -24.73 -7.51 -20.19
N LEU A 59 -24.28 -7.54 -21.44
CA LEU A 59 -22.86 -7.33 -21.78
C LEU A 59 -22.42 -5.89 -21.47
N GLU A 60 -23.28 -4.91 -21.71
CA GLU A 60 -23.02 -3.50 -21.39
C GLU A 60 -22.94 -3.28 -19.89
N LYS A 61 -23.81 -3.89 -19.08
CA LYS A 61 -23.70 -3.83 -17.61
C LYS A 61 -22.34 -4.35 -17.14
N ILE A 62 -21.91 -5.50 -17.63
CA ILE A 62 -20.59 -6.06 -17.28
C ILE A 62 -19.47 -5.09 -17.68
N LYS A 63 -19.49 -4.56 -18.90
CA LYS A 63 -18.48 -3.61 -19.36
C LYS A 63 -18.48 -2.31 -18.54
N ASN A 64 -19.65 -1.79 -18.20
CA ASN A 64 -19.77 -0.56 -17.41
C ASN A 64 -19.26 -0.77 -15.98
N ASP A 65 -19.54 -1.93 -15.37
CA ASP A 65 -19.04 -2.28 -14.04
C ASP A 65 -17.51 -2.45 -14.06
N GLU A 66 -16.96 -3.11 -15.08
CA GLU A 66 -15.52 -3.23 -15.29
C GLU A 66 -14.86 -1.86 -15.50
N GLN A 67 -15.45 -1.00 -16.33
CA GLN A 67 -14.96 0.36 -16.58
C GLN A 67 -15.05 1.25 -15.35
N ALA A 68 -16.13 1.16 -14.58
CA ALA A 68 -16.29 1.91 -13.33
C ALA A 68 -15.22 1.49 -12.32
N ALA A 69 -14.99 0.19 -12.16
CA ALA A 69 -13.95 -0.34 -11.29
C ALA A 69 -12.54 0.08 -11.73
N GLU A 70 -12.27 0.11 -13.03
CA GLU A 70 -10.97 0.57 -13.55
C GLU A 70 -10.79 2.09 -13.37
N GLN A 71 -11.83 2.88 -13.61
CA GLN A 71 -11.79 4.33 -13.38
C GLN A 71 -11.59 4.67 -11.91
N GLU A 72 -12.21 3.93 -11.00
CA GLU A 72 -12.03 4.11 -9.56
C GLU A 72 -10.58 3.82 -9.15
N ARG A 73 -9.98 2.74 -9.67
CA ARG A 73 -8.56 2.41 -9.45
C ARG A 73 -7.64 3.51 -9.96
N LYS A 74 -7.86 3.99 -11.20
CA LYS A 74 -7.04 5.07 -11.79
C LYS A 74 -7.16 6.38 -11.00
N LYS A 75 -8.35 6.73 -10.51
CA LYS A 75 -8.57 7.91 -9.68
C LYS A 75 -7.88 7.79 -8.32
N ALA A 76 -7.93 6.60 -7.69
CA ALA A 76 -7.25 6.35 -6.44
C ALA A 76 -5.72 6.44 -6.58
N GLU A 77 -5.16 5.85 -7.65
CA GLU A 77 -3.73 5.92 -7.96
C GLU A 77 -3.27 7.37 -8.23
N GLN A 78 -4.05 8.14 -9.01
CA GLN A 78 -3.78 9.54 -9.26
C GLN A 78 -3.83 10.40 -7.99
N ALA A 79 -4.80 10.13 -7.10
CA ALA A 79 -4.91 10.83 -5.82
C ALA A 79 -3.71 10.55 -4.92
N GLU A 80 -3.26 9.28 -4.84
CA GLU A 80 -2.07 8.92 -4.07
C GLU A 80 -0.80 9.55 -4.65
N GLU A 81 -0.64 9.55 -5.97
CA GLU A 81 0.50 10.19 -6.63
C GLU A 81 0.53 11.70 -6.41
N GLU A 82 -0.64 12.36 -6.47
CA GLU A 82 -0.76 13.79 -6.19
C GLU A 82 -0.43 14.11 -4.72
N GLU A 83 -0.89 13.27 -3.78
CA GLU A 83 -0.55 13.41 -2.36
C GLU A 83 0.95 13.25 -2.13
N ARG A 84 1.58 12.26 -2.74
CA ARG A 84 3.04 12.05 -2.69
C ARG A 84 3.80 13.27 -3.22
N LYS A 85 3.39 13.81 -4.37
CA LYS A 85 4.00 15.02 -4.95
C LYS A 85 3.87 16.23 -4.04
N LYS A 86 2.69 16.42 -3.42
CA LYS A 86 2.47 17.52 -2.47
C LYS A 86 3.32 17.35 -1.21
N ALA A 87 3.44 16.13 -0.69
CA ALA A 87 4.27 15.83 0.48
C ALA A 87 5.76 16.07 0.20
N GLU A 88 6.26 15.65 -0.97
CA GLU A 88 7.64 15.89 -1.41
C GLU A 88 7.92 17.39 -1.57
N GLN A 89 7.04 18.13 -2.25
CA GLN A 89 7.18 19.58 -2.39
C GLN A 89 7.15 20.31 -1.03
N ALA A 90 6.30 19.86 -0.11
CA ALA A 90 6.24 20.43 1.24
C ALA A 90 7.54 20.18 2.01
N ALA A 91 8.09 18.97 1.95
CA ALA A 91 9.35 18.61 2.59
C ALA A 91 10.54 19.41 2.00
N ASP A 92 10.57 19.60 0.68
CA ASP A 92 11.59 20.43 0.03
C ASP A 92 11.51 21.90 0.43
N LEU A 93 10.31 22.45 0.52
CA LEU A 93 10.09 23.82 0.99
C LEU A 93 10.51 23.98 2.45
N GLU A 94 10.20 23.00 3.30
CA GLU A 94 10.62 23.00 4.70
C GLU A 94 12.15 22.94 4.82
N ARG A 95 12.80 22.08 4.05
CA ARG A 95 14.26 22.01 4.00
C ARG A 95 14.89 23.34 3.59
N ARG A 96 14.37 23.99 2.54
CA ARG A 96 14.84 25.32 2.10
C ARG A 96 14.64 26.38 3.18
N LYS A 97 13.51 26.35 3.89
CA LYS A 97 13.27 27.27 5.02
C LYS A 97 14.27 27.05 6.15
N ALA A 98 14.53 25.79 6.52
CA ALA A 98 15.50 25.46 7.56
C ALA A 98 16.93 25.88 7.20
N GLU A 99 17.33 25.72 5.93
CA GLU A 99 18.63 26.20 5.42
C GLU A 99 18.74 27.74 5.55
N MET A 100 17.72 28.47 5.10
CA MET A 100 17.67 29.95 5.22
C MET A 100 17.68 30.40 6.69
N ASP A 101 16.96 29.72 7.57
CA ASP A 101 16.91 30.04 9.00
C ASP A 101 18.27 29.81 9.69
N PHE A 102 18.96 28.73 9.32
CA PHE A 102 20.31 28.46 9.82
C PHE A 102 21.32 29.53 9.37
N GLU A 103 21.28 29.93 8.10
CA GLU A 103 22.12 31.01 7.59
C GLU A 103 21.85 32.35 8.30
N LEU A 104 20.57 32.66 8.54
CA LEU A 104 20.19 33.87 9.26
C LEU A 104 20.69 33.84 10.71
N GLN A 105 20.59 32.71 11.41
CA GLN A 105 21.14 32.55 12.76
C GLN A 105 22.65 32.75 12.78
N LYS A 106 23.37 32.17 11.81
CA LYS A 106 24.82 32.34 11.68
C LYS A 106 25.21 33.81 11.47
N LEU A 107 24.49 34.54 10.63
CA LEU A 107 24.72 35.96 10.41
C LEU A 107 24.44 36.80 11.66
N LYS A 108 23.36 36.51 12.39
CA LYS A 108 23.04 37.16 13.68
C LYS A 108 24.17 37.00 14.69
N LEU A 109 24.65 35.76 14.88
CA LEU A 109 25.79 35.46 15.77
C LEU A 109 27.08 36.18 15.35
N GLN A 110 27.35 36.27 14.04
CA GLN A 110 28.51 37.02 13.55
C GLN A 110 28.40 38.51 13.81
N LEU A 111 27.21 39.11 13.66
CA LEU A 111 26.97 40.52 13.98
C LEU A 111 27.08 40.75 15.49
N GLU A 112 26.50 39.88 16.29
CA GLU A 112 26.58 39.93 17.76
C GLU A 112 28.02 39.79 18.26
N ALA A 113 28.82 38.89 17.67
CA ALA A 113 30.25 38.77 17.97
C ALA A 113 31.06 40.01 17.56
N LYS A 114 30.66 40.70 16.49
CA LYS A 114 31.27 41.98 16.07
C LYS A 114 30.81 43.15 16.96
N MET A 115 29.58 43.12 17.46
CA MET A 115 28.99 44.15 18.32
C MET A 115 29.43 44.05 19.78
N SER A 116 29.70 42.85 20.28
CA SER A 116 30.22 42.59 21.63
C SER A 116 31.69 42.99 21.83
N GLY A 117 32.35 43.58 20.82
CA GLY A 117 33.56 44.37 21.03
C GLY A 117 34.70 43.63 21.74
N VAL A 118 34.92 42.35 21.42
CA VAL A 118 36.12 41.67 21.94
C VAL A 118 37.36 42.37 21.37
N PRO A 119 38.25 42.93 22.20
CA PRO A 119 39.46 43.55 21.71
C PRO A 119 40.29 42.49 20.97
N GLN A 120 40.57 42.75 19.69
CA GLN A 120 41.57 42.02 18.93
C GLN A 120 42.88 42.09 19.73
N ILE A 121 43.29 40.97 20.34
CA ILE A 121 44.59 40.86 20.99
C ILE A 121 45.64 41.11 19.90
N LYS A 122 46.24 42.31 19.94
CA LYS A 122 47.43 42.66 19.18
C LYS A 122 48.52 41.66 19.61
N LYS A 123 48.82 40.68 18.76
CA LYS A 123 50.03 39.86 18.92
C LYS A 123 51.23 40.78 18.72
N THR A 124 51.78 41.29 19.82
CA THR A 124 53.10 41.91 19.82
C THR A 124 54.14 40.84 19.54
N VAL A 125 54.98 41.14 18.56
CA VAL A 125 56.02 40.30 17.98
C VAL A 125 57.32 40.44 18.80
N ASN A 126 58.13 39.38 18.76
CA ASN A 126 59.52 39.16 19.24
C ASN A 126 59.60 38.40 20.57
N SER A 127 60.24 37.23 20.66
CA SER A 127 61.51 36.87 20.02
C SER A 127 61.56 35.45 19.44
N LYS A 128 62.28 35.41 18.32
CA LYS A 128 62.84 34.30 17.54
C LYS A 128 63.20 33.06 18.38
N GLU A 129 62.74 31.91 17.92
CA GLU A 129 63.62 30.81 17.51
C GLU A 129 62.95 30.07 16.34
N ASN A 130 63.74 29.85 15.29
CA ASN A 130 63.30 29.58 13.93
C ASN A 130 63.97 28.28 13.47
N SER A 131 63.17 27.27 13.11
CA SER A 131 63.47 26.15 12.20
C SER A 131 62.45 25.04 12.50
N SER A 132 61.55 24.57 11.64
CA SER A 132 61.43 24.60 10.19
C SER A 132 60.03 24.08 9.78
N LYS A 133 59.38 24.81 8.85
CA LYS A 133 58.16 24.56 8.02
C LYS A 133 57.25 23.33 8.27
N PRO A 134 55.92 23.55 8.33
CA PRO A 134 54.90 22.64 7.78
C PRO A 134 54.26 23.25 6.51
N TYR A 135 54.18 22.47 5.43
CA TYR A 135 53.26 22.75 4.32
C TYR A 135 52.55 21.45 3.93
N ALA A 136 51.23 21.41 4.13
CA ALA A 136 50.32 20.49 3.46
C ALA A 136 49.03 21.25 3.09
N PRO A 137 48.36 20.89 1.98
CA PRO A 137 48.05 21.87 0.95
C PRO A 137 46.59 22.35 0.89
N LYS A 138 46.41 23.45 0.14
CA LYS A 138 45.16 24.08 -0.29
C LYS A 138 44.31 23.13 -1.14
N ARG A 139 42.99 23.16 -0.95
CA ARG A 139 42.00 22.84 -2.01
C ARG A 139 41.05 24.03 -2.18
N ASN A 140 41.37 24.85 -3.16
CA ASN A 140 40.39 25.57 -3.99
C ASN A 140 40.18 24.66 -5.22
N SER A 141 39.14 24.70 -6.03
CA SER A 141 37.84 25.36 -6.12
C SER A 141 37.31 24.89 -7.50
N TYR A 142 36.01 24.59 -7.62
CA TYR A 142 35.19 24.66 -8.85
C TYR A 142 35.74 24.05 -10.16
N ASP A 143 35.06 23.05 -10.73
CA ASP A 143 34.20 23.24 -11.92
C ASP A 143 33.48 21.92 -12.25
N SER A 144 32.59 22.02 -13.22
CA SER A 144 31.32 21.36 -13.38
C SER A 144 31.37 20.24 -14.42
N ARG A 145 30.39 19.35 -14.32
CA ARG A 145 29.64 18.73 -15.44
C ARG A 145 30.44 18.26 -16.65
N PHE A 146 30.55 16.94 -16.79
CA PHE A 146 30.27 16.28 -18.07
C PHE A 146 29.65 14.90 -17.84
N ASP A 147 28.45 14.70 -18.41
CA ASP A 147 27.73 13.44 -18.51
C ASP A 147 28.51 12.41 -19.35
N LYS A 148 28.47 11.13 -18.95
CA LYS A 148 28.37 9.96 -19.84
C LYS A 148 28.19 8.66 -19.05
N THR A 149 26.95 8.19 -19.05
CA THR A 149 26.51 6.80 -19.29
C THR A 149 27.44 5.61 -19.00
N ASN A 150 26.82 4.61 -18.35
CA ASN A 150 26.96 3.17 -18.53
C ASN A 150 28.11 2.39 -17.86
N GLN A 151 27.67 1.38 -17.10
CA GLN A 151 28.21 0.02 -16.96
C GLN A 151 29.35 -0.25 -15.96
N ALA A 152 29.05 -1.28 -15.16
CA ALA A 152 29.92 -2.28 -14.54
C ALA A 152 30.86 -1.83 -13.39
N GLY A 153 30.78 -2.57 -12.25
CA GLY A 153 31.80 -2.55 -11.19
C GLY A 153 33.17 -2.98 -11.71
N PRO A 154 34.28 -2.96 -10.92
CA PRO A 154 34.45 -3.94 -9.83
C PRO A 154 35.46 -3.55 -8.70
N THR A 155 35.58 -4.45 -7.71
CA THR A 155 36.78 -4.86 -6.93
C THR A 155 37.92 -3.86 -6.64
N SER A 156 38.35 -3.77 -5.37
CA SER A 156 39.78 -3.70 -4.96
C SER A 156 39.87 -3.64 -3.43
N SER A 157 40.25 -4.73 -2.76
CA SER A 157 41.60 -4.98 -2.23
C SER A 157 42.08 -3.98 -1.17
N PHE A 158 41.87 -4.33 0.11
CA PHE A 158 42.69 -3.85 1.21
C PHE A 158 43.34 -5.05 1.94
N ASN A 159 44.66 -5.02 1.97
CA ASN A 159 45.62 -5.88 2.67
C ASN A 159 46.70 -4.88 3.15
N ARG A 160 47.25 -4.84 4.36
CA ARG A 160 47.34 -5.74 5.51
C ARG A 160 47.68 -4.88 6.73
N GLY A 161 47.38 -5.39 7.91
CA GLY A 161 48.17 -5.13 9.12
C GLY A 161 47.35 -4.65 10.31
N ASP A 162 46.73 -5.58 11.03
CA ASP A 162 47.13 -5.82 12.42
C ASP A 162 46.48 -7.10 12.99
N LYS A 163 47.33 -7.84 13.71
CA LYS A 163 47.19 -9.13 14.41
C LYS A 163 45.80 -9.78 14.48
N LEU A 164 45.69 -10.94 13.83
CA LEU A 164 44.70 -11.98 14.15
C LEU A 164 44.81 -12.36 15.64
N LYS A 165 43.80 -12.04 16.44
CA LYS A 165 43.37 -12.94 17.50
C LYS A 165 42.63 -14.07 16.80
N THR A 166 43.21 -15.27 16.82
CA THR A 166 42.44 -16.48 16.55
C THR A 166 41.44 -16.61 17.68
N ASP A 167 40.20 -16.19 17.44
CA ASP A 167 39.12 -16.55 18.35
C ASP A 167 39.04 -18.07 18.39
N ASP A 168 39.38 -18.62 19.55
CA ASP A 168 39.25 -20.03 19.86
C ASP A 168 37.79 -20.44 19.55
N ARG A 169 37.61 -21.37 18.61
CA ARG A 169 36.27 -21.80 18.12
C ARG A 169 35.42 -22.46 19.21
N SER A 170 35.96 -22.63 20.41
CA SER A 170 35.36 -23.22 21.60
C SER A 170 34.34 -22.32 22.30
N ASP A 171 34.37 -21.01 22.10
CA ASP A 171 33.46 -20.06 22.80
C ASP A 171 32.19 -19.69 22.00
N ARG A 172 31.97 -20.25 20.81
CA ARG A 172 30.74 -19.99 20.06
C ARG A 172 29.58 -20.79 20.69
N PRO A 173 28.55 -20.14 21.26
CA PRO A 173 27.46 -20.87 21.90
C PRO A 173 26.76 -21.77 20.88
N SER A 174 26.71 -23.08 21.18
CA SER A 174 26.14 -24.06 20.26
C SER A 174 24.67 -23.73 19.99
N VAL A 175 24.30 -23.65 18.71
CA VAL A 175 22.92 -23.35 18.28
C VAL A 175 22.00 -24.37 18.91
N SER A 176 21.09 -23.96 19.79
CA SER A 176 20.15 -24.86 20.44
C SER A 176 18.71 -24.44 20.20
N CYS A 177 17.81 -25.41 20.26
CA CYS A 177 16.39 -25.18 20.04
C CYS A 177 15.80 -24.36 21.19
N TYR A 178 15.36 -23.13 20.92
CA TYR A 178 14.72 -22.25 21.91
C TYR A 178 13.42 -22.78 22.52
N GLY A 179 12.89 -23.92 22.07
CA GLY A 179 11.71 -24.57 22.65
C GLY A 179 12.04 -25.70 23.63
N CYS A 180 13.04 -26.53 23.35
CA CYS A 180 13.36 -27.72 24.14
C CYS A 180 14.83 -27.84 24.54
N GLY A 181 15.66 -26.86 24.21
CA GLY A 181 17.08 -26.80 24.57
C GLY A 181 18.01 -27.74 23.80
N LYS A 182 17.50 -28.53 22.83
CA LYS A 182 18.35 -29.49 22.10
C LYS A 182 19.43 -28.77 21.25
N PRO A 183 20.72 -29.07 21.43
CA PRO A 183 21.79 -28.48 20.64
C PRO A 183 21.79 -29.00 19.19
N GLY A 184 22.29 -28.19 18.27
CA GLY A 184 22.44 -28.48 16.84
C GLY A 184 21.24 -28.12 15.94
N VAL A 185 20.07 -27.75 16.49
CA VAL A 185 18.86 -27.49 15.69
C VAL A 185 18.08 -26.27 16.16
N THR A 186 17.57 -25.48 15.22
CA THR A 186 16.68 -24.35 15.53
C THR A 186 15.22 -24.83 15.67
N LYS A 187 14.40 -24.10 16.44
CA LYS A 187 12.99 -24.42 16.73
C LYS A 187 12.15 -24.91 15.53
N PRO A 188 12.21 -24.31 14.32
CA PRO A 188 11.41 -24.76 13.18
C PRO A 188 11.86 -26.11 12.58
N ARG A 189 13.08 -26.57 12.87
CA ARG A 189 13.62 -27.86 12.39
C ARG A 189 13.80 -28.88 13.52
N CYS A 190 13.29 -28.59 14.71
CA CYS A 190 13.48 -29.45 15.86
C CYS A 190 12.45 -30.59 15.85
N PRO A 191 12.88 -31.87 15.80
CA PRO A 191 11.96 -33.02 15.75
C PRO A 191 11.15 -33.23 17.03
N ASN A 192 11.52 -32.57 18.13
CA ASN A 192 10.87 -32.71 19.44
C ASN A 192 9.89 -31.57 19.76
N CYS A 193 9.98 -30.44 19.05
CA CYS A 193 9.03 -29.36 19.19
C CYS A 193 7.99 -29.54 18.10
N LYS A 194 6.75 -29.87 18.46
CA LYS A 194 5.66 -29.91 17.47
C LYS A 194 5.60 -28.53 16.80
N PRO A 195 5.66 -28.42 15.46
CA PRO A 195 5.32 -27.17 14.81
C PRO A 195 3.88 -26.86 15.24
N ALA A 196 3.65 -25.65 15.75
CA ALA A 196 2.30 -25.20 15.99
C ALA A 196 1.57 -25.29 14.64
N VAL A 197 0.63 -26.22 14.54
CA VAL A 197 -0.37 -26.18 13.48
C VAL A 197 -1.19 -24.94 13.80
N ASN A 198 -0.81 -23.81 13.21
CA ASN A 198 -1.69 -22.65 13.16
C ASN A 198 -2.94 -23.13 12.40
N LYS A 199 -4.00 -23.44 13.13
CA LYS A 199 -5.33 -23.68 12.57
C LYS A 199 -5.96 -22.35 12.15
N ASP A 200 -5.24 -21.51 11.42
CA ASP A 200 -5.73 -20.24 10.88
C ASP A 200 -5.04 -19.92 9.54
N SER A 201 -4.91 -20.92 8.67
CA SER A 201 -4.51 -20.67 7.27
C SER A 201 -5.37 -21.48 6.31
N ALA A 202 -6.68 -21.26 6.39
CA ALA A 202 -7.63 -21.62 5.34
C ALA A 202 -8.54 -20.43 5.05
N THR A 203 -7.93 -19.31 4.66
CA THR A 203 -8.57 -18.28 3.83
C THR A 203 -7.46 -17.45 3.20
N PHE A 204 -7.02 -17.86 2.00
CA PHE A 204 -6.81 -16.87 0.95
C PHE A 204 -8.21 -16.30 0.64
N GLY A 205 -8.66 -15.37 1.47
CA GLY A 205 -9.83 -14.53 1.23
C GLY A 205 -9.28 -13.16 0.81
N ASN A 206 -9.51 -12.76 -0.44
CA ASN A 206 -10.65 -11.91 -0.74
C ASN A 206 -10.76 -10.79 0.30
N ILE A 207 -10.05 -9.69 0.02
CA ILE A 207 -10.29 -8.40 0.64
C ILE A 207 -11.70 -7.99 0.18
N GLN A 208 -12.70 -8.43 0.92
CA GLN A 208 -14.06 -7.92 0.80
C GLN A 208 -14.07 -6.62 1.60
N PHE A 209 -13.92 -5.51 0.86
CA PHE A 209 -14.17 -4.16 1.34
C PHE A 209 -15.52 -4.15 2.06
N ALA A 210 -15.49 -3.88 3.36
CA ALA A 210 -16.69 -3.68 4.14
C ALA A 210 -17.33 -2.35 3.72
N PHE A 211 -18.29 -2.46 2.80
CA PHE A 211 -19.23 -1.41 2.46
C PHE A 211 -20.13 -1.17 3.68
N MET A 212 -19.82 -0.14 4.47
CA MET A 212 -20.81 0.46 5.36
C MET A 212 -21.83 1.19 4.50
N LEU A 213 -22.91 0.51 4.11
CA LEU A 213 -24.17 1.16 3.78
C LEU A 213 -25.33 0.39 4.41
N PHE A 214 -25.86 1.02 5.46
CA PHE A 214 -27.28 1.26 5.69
C PHE A 214 -28.26 0.20 5.15
N ASN A 215 -28.82 -0.62 6.03
CA ASN A 215 -30.15 -1.16 5.79
C ASN A 215 -31.02 -1.14 7.04
N SER A 216 -31.95 -0.19 7.04
CA SER A 216 -33.09 -0.10 7.95
C SER A 216 -34.14 -1.14 7.56
N LYS A 217 -34.34 -2.14 8.42
CA LYS A 217 -35.64 -2.70 8.87
C LYS A 217 -35.45 -4.13 9.35
N SER A 218 -35.70 -4.38 10.63
CA SER A 218 -36.93 -5.06 11.06
C SER A 218 -36.90 -5.40 12.56
N LYS A 219 -37.98 -4.98 13.22
CA LYS A 219 -38.72 -5.63 14.31
C LYS A 219 -37.98 -6.72 15.10
N CYS A 220 -37.76 -6.46 16.38
CA CYS A 220 -38.10 -7.38 17.47
C CYS A 220 -38.50 -6.53 18.68
N GLY A 221 -39.75 -6.68 19.12
CA GLY A 221 -40.21 -6.14 20.39
C GLY A 221 -39.63 -6.96 21.54
N ALA A 222 -39.20 -6.26 22.58
CA ALA A 222 -39.13 -6.75 23.94
C ALA A 222 -39.19 -5.53 24.85
N GLU A 223 -40.31 -5.40 25.56
CA GLU A 223 -40.46 -4.48 26.67
C GLU A 223 -39.34 -4.73 27.70
N VAL A 224 -38.49 -3.75 27.93
CA VAL A 224 -37.81 -3.62 29.22
C VAL A 224 -37.87 -2.16 29.64
N SER A 225 -38.76 -1.91 30.60
CA SER A 225 -38.97 -0.65 31.27
C SER A 225 -37.71 -0.23 32.03
N CYS A 226 -36.94 0.72 31.47
CA CYS A 226 -35.90 1.42 32.19
C CYS A 226 -36.45 2.74 32.73
N LYS A 227 -36.97 2.66 33.96
CA LYS A 227 -37.33 3.79 34.82
C LYS A 227 -36.13 4.71 34.97
N TRP A 228 -36.23 5.91 34.44
CA TRP A 228 -35.33 7.02 34.75
C TRP A 228 -35.52 7.41 36.22
N HIS A 229 -34.48 7.25 37.04
CA HIS A 229 -34.40 7.93 38.32
C HIS A 229 -33.21 8.89 38.28
N MET A 230 -33.53 10.18 38.13
CA MET A 230 -32.62 11.25 38.51
C MET A 230 -32.36 11.15 40.02
N GLY A 231 -31.10 11.24 40.41
CA GLY A 231 -30.69 11.23 41.80
C GLY A 231 -29.28 11.80 41.95
N HIS A 232 -29.24 13.08 42.34
CA HIS A 232 -28.07 13.81 42.79
C HIS A 232 -27.17 12.98 43.72
N CYS A 233 -25.87 12.92 43.41
CA CYS A 233 -24.85 12.48 44.38
C CYS A 233 -24.07 13.72 44.83
N MET A 234 -24.40 14.18 46.05
CA MET A 234 -23.78 15.32 46.72
C MET A 234 -22.58 14.82 47.53
N ARG A 235 -21.43 15.45 47.32
CA ARG A 235 -20.18 15.27 48.08
C ARG A 235 -20.39 15.46 49.58
N ARG A 236 -19.84 14.55 50.38
CA ARG A 236 -19.14 14.85 51.64
C ARG A 236 -17.98 13.89 51.80
#